data_AF-A0A3D3E2K7-F1
#
_entry.id   AF-A0A3D3E2K7-F1
#
_cell.length_a   1.000
_cell.length_b   1.000
_cell.length_c   1.000
_cell.angle_alpha   90.00
_cell.angle_beta   90.00
_cell.angle_gamma   90.00
#
_symmetry.space_group_name_H-M   'P 1'
#
loop_
_entity.id
_entity.type
_entity.pdbx_description
1 polymer ?
#
loop_
_entity_poly.entity_id
_entity_poly.type
_entity_poly.pdbx_seq_one_letter_code
_entity_poly.pdbx_strand_id
1 'polypeptide(L)'
;MSETTKHQQQTIALAAIFQAASLVEQLARTGEIPTAELELLISSLFKQNPDSFDDIYGARPNLQAGYHGICKMMGAESSKQSPDIKPEVMRYAL
;
A
#
# COMPACT_ATOMS: atom_id res chain seq x y z
N MET A 1 8.98 -21.76 5.55
CA MET A 1 8.83 -20.80 4.43
C MET A 1 7.45 -21.05 3.86
N SER A 2 6.46 -20.25 4.26
CA SER A 2 5.07 -20.47 3.86
C SER A 2 4.89 -19.89 2.47
N GLU A 3 4.60 -20.72 1.47
CA GLU A 3 4.22 -20.24 0.14
C GLU A 3 2.99 -19.34 0.26
N THR A 4 3.17 -18.07 -0.08
CA THR A 4 2.10 -17.07 -0.06
C THR A 4 1.13 -17.39 -1.21
N THR A 5 -0.13 -17.66 -0.85
CA THR A 5 -1.16 -18.05 -1.83
C THR A 5 -1.40 -16.92 -2.84
N LYS A 6 -1.89 -17.24 -4.04
CA LYS A 6 -2.18 -16.24 -5.10
C LYS A 6 -3.01 -15.05 -4.58
N HIS A 7 -4.02 -15.32 -3.74
CA HIS A 7 -4.84 -14.26 -3.14
C HIS A 7 -4.08 -13.38 -2.16
N GLN A 8 -3.17 -13.94 -1.39
CA GLN A 8 -2.31 -13.17 -0.49
C GLN A 8 -1.34 -12.30 -1.30
N GLN A 9 -0.75 -12.81 -2.36
CA GLN A 9 0.13 -12.04 -3.26
C GLN A 9 -0.63 -10.86 -3.89
N GLN A 10 -1.86 -11.09 -4.37
CA GLN A 10 -2.73 -10.04 -4.88
C GLN A 10 -3.06 -8.98 -3.82
N THR A 11 -3.32 -9.41 -2.58
CA THR A 11 -3.62 -8.49 -1.47
C THR A 11 -2.40 -7.62 -1.13
N ILE A 12 -1.21 -8.21 -1.11
CA ILE A 12 0.06 -7.49 -0.89
C ILE A 12 0.31 -6.49 -2.02
N ALA A 13 0.18 -6.90 -3.28
CA ALA A 13 0.35 -6.02 -4.43
C ALA A 13 -0.64 -4.85 -4.42
N LEU A 14 -1.91 -5.14 -4.12
CA LEU A 14 -2.94 -4.11 -3.99
C LEU A 14 -2.60 -3.13 -2.85
N ALA A 15 -2.06 -3.61 -1.73
CA ALA A 15 -1.68 -2.74 -0.62
C ALA A 15 -0.56 -1.79 -1.03
N ALA A 16 0.43 -2.28 -1.79
CA ALA A 16 1.49 -1.44 -2.34
C ALA A 16 0.95 -0.33 -3.27
N ILE A 17 -0.06 -0.62 -4.10
CA ILE A 17 -0.72 0.38 -4.96
C ILE A 17 -1.40 1.46 -4.10
N PHE A 18 -2.18 1.05 -3.10
CA PHE A 18 -2.85 2.00 -2.20
C PHE A 18 -1.87 2.86 -1.40
N GLN A 19 -0.75 2.28 -0.97
CA GLN A 19 0.31 3.02 -0.29
C GLN A 19 0.98 4.03 -1.22
N ALA A 20 1.30 3.64 -2.46
CA ALA A 20 1.84 4.55 -3.47
C ALA A 20 0.89 5.72 -3.75
N ALA A 21 -0.41 5.43 -3.95
CA ALA A 21 -1.44 6.44 -4.17
C ALA A 21 -1.59 7.40 -2.98
N SER A 22 -1.48 6.88 -1.75
CA SER A 22 -1.52 7.70 -0.53
C SER A 22 -0.31 8.62 -0.41
N LEU A 23 0.88 8.14 -0.75
CA LEU A 23 2.09 8.98 -0.77
C LEU A 23 2.01 10.09 -1.81
N VAL A 24 1.46 9.80 -3.00
CA VAL A 24 1.26 10.82 -4.04
C VAL A 24 0.28 11.91 -3.56
N GLU A 25 -0.83 11.53 -2.93
CA GLU A 25 -1.78 12.50 -2.37
C GLU A 25 -1.13 13.33 -1.24
N GLN A 26 -0.39 12.70 -0.35
CA GLN A 26 0.29 13.39 0.74
C GLN A 26 1.34 14.37 0.21
N LEU A 27 2.13 13.96 -0.79
CA LEU A 27 3.10 14.81 -1.47
C LEU A 27 2.41 16.01 -2.11
N ALA A 28 1.32 15.79 -2.83
CA ALA A 28 0.58 16.85 -3.51
C ALA A 28 -0.03 17.88 -2.55
N ARG A 29 -0.45 17.45 -1.36
CA ARG A 29 -1.14 18.32 -0.38
C ARG A 29 -0.20 19.01 0.60
N THR A 30 0.84 18.32 1.05
CA THR A 30 1.73 18.80 2.13
C THR A 30 3.13 19.16 1.65
N GLY A 31 3.53 18.68 0.47
CA GLY A 31 4.90 18.81 -0.02
C GLY A 31 5.89 17.82 0.63
N GLU A 32 5.45 17.03 1.61
CA GLU A 32 6.30 16.10 2.36
C GLU A 32 5.74 14.67 2.31
N ILE A 33 6.64 13.68 2.34
CA ILE A 33 6.28 12.26 2.40
C ILE A 33 7.24 11.49 3.31
N PRO A 34 6.77 10.41 3.98
CA PRO A 34 7.64 9.54 4.76
C PRO A 34 8.71 8.88 3.87
N THR A 35 9.97 9.25 4.07
CA THR A 35 11.09 8.77 3.24
C THR A 35 11.22 7.26 3.27
N ALA A 36 11.01 6.62 4.43
CA ALA A 36 11.08 5.16 4.56
C ALA A 36 10.04 4.43 3.69
N GLU A 37 8.82 4.96 3.60
CA GLU A 37 7.77 4.35 2.76
C GLU A 37 8.02 4.58 1.27
N LEU A 38 8.55 5.75 0.91
CA LEU A 38 9.00 6.02 -0.46
C LEU A 38 10.14 5.09 -0.87
N GLU A 39 11.20 5.03 -0.07
CA GLU A 39 12.36 4.18 -0.31
C GLU A 39 11.97 2.72 -0.45
N LEU A 40 11.06 2.24 0.39
CA LEU A 40 10.51 0.90 0.29
C LEU A 40 9.91 0.65 -1.10
N LEU A 41 8.96 1.49 -1.52
CA LEU A 41 8.26 1.29 -2.80
C LEU A 41 9.20 1.44 -3.99
N ILE A 42 10.09 2.43 -3.97
CA ILE A 42 11.11 2.63 -5.02
C ILE A 42 12.08 1.45 -5.06
N SER A 43 12.54 0.95 -3.91
CA SER A 43 13.44 -0.21 -3.84
C SER A 43 12.82 -1.47 -4.43
N SER A 44 11.49 -1.63 -4.30
CA SER A 44 10.76 -2.76 -4.86
C SER A 44 10.85 -2.84 -6.38
N LEU A 45 10.96 -1.70 -7.08
CA LEU A 45 11.12 -1.62 -8.53
C LEU A 45 12.45 -2.24 -9.03
N PHE A 46 13.47 -2.25 -8.17
CA PHE A 46 14.79 -2.80 -8.48
C PHE A 46 14.93 -4.29 -8.14
N LYS A 47 13.92 -4.89 -7.48
CA LYS A 47 13.91 -6.31 -7.14
C LYS A 47 13.37 -7.15 -8.29
N GLN A 48 14.17 -7.30 -9.33
CA GLN A 48 13.79 -7.99 -10.57
C GLN A 48 13.68 -9.51 -10.46
N ASN A 49 14.48 -10.13 -9.57
CA ASN A 49 14.51 -11.59 -9.36
C ASN A 49 14.43 -11.92 -7.86
N PRO A 50 13.27 -11.75 -7.22
CA PRO A 50 13.08 -12.09 -5.81
C PRO A 50 12.97 -13.61 -5.63
N ASP A 51 13.53 -14.14 -4.54
CA ASP A 51 13.43 -15.57 -4.20
C ASP A 51 12.01 -15.92 -3.70
N SER A 52 11.32 -14.96 -3.08
CA SER A 52 9.93 -15.04 -2.64
C SER A 52 9.15 -13.75 -2.90
N PHE A 53 7.83 -13.85 -3.03
CA PHE A 53 6.96 -12.68 -3.19
C PHE A 53 7.08 -11.69 -2.02
N ASP A 54 7.27 -12.20 -0.80
CA ASP A 54 7.47 -11.35 0.39
C ASP A 54 8.78 -10.53 0.30
N ASP A 55 9.76 -10.96 -0.50
CA ASP A 55 11.03 -10.21 -0.64
C ASP A 55 10.86 -8.90 -1.40
N ILE A 56 9.80 -8.75 -2.22
CA ILE A 56 9.55 -7.55 -3.02
C ILE A 56 9.33 -6.33 -2.11
N TYR A 57 8.40 -6.45 -1.16
CA TYR A 57 8.02 -5.39 -0.22
C TYR A 57 8.57 -5.61 1.20
N GLY A 58 9.31 -6.70 1.42
CA GLY A 58 9.84 -7.06 2.73
C GLY A 58 8.76 -7.50 3.71
N ALA A 59 8.93 -7.17 4.98
CA ALA A 59 8.01 -7.58 6.03
C ALA A 59 6.62 -6.95 5.84
N ARG A 60 5.56 -7.72 6.11
CA ARG A 60 4.15 -7.25 5.98
C ARG A 60 3.83 -5.93 6.69
N PRO A 61 4.42 -5.59 7.86
CA PRO A 61 4.22 -4.27 8.48
C PRO A 61 4.67 -3.08 7.62
N ASN A 62 5.48 -3.31 6.59
CA ASN A 62 5.93 -2.25 5.69
C ASN A 62 4.79 -1.66 4.83
N LEU A 63 3.70 -2.43 4.63
CA LEU A 63 2.56 -2.03 3.81
C LEU A 63 1.29 -1.67 4.62
N GLN A 64 1.44 -1.30 5.90
CA GLN A 64 0.32 -1.06 6.80
C GLN A 64 -0.65 0.04 6.30
N ALA A 65 -0.11 1.14 5.77
CA ALA A 65 -0.92 2.22 5.21
C ALA A 65 -1.75 1.73 4.02
N GLY A 66 -1.13 0.93 3.14
CA GLY A 66 -1.80 0.26 2.03
C GLY A 66 -2.94 -0.66 2.45
N TYR A 67 -2.69 -1.56 3.40
CA TYR A 67 -3.72 -2.49 3.92
C TYR A 67 -4.89 -1.74 4.56
N HIS A 68 -4.60 -0.68 5.31
CA HIS A 68 -5.62 0.16 5.91
C HIS A 68 -6.47 0.86 4.84
N GLY A 69 -5.85 1.31 3.74
CA GLY A 69 -6.54 1.83 2.56
C GLY A 69 -7.51 0.81 1.94
N ILE A 70 -7.09 -0.45 1.77
CA ILE A 70 -7.95 -1.51 1.25
C ILE A 70 -9.13 -1.79 2.18
N CYS A 71 -8.88 -1.93 3.50
CA CYS A 71 -9.94 -2.18 4.49
C CYS A 71 -10.99 -1.07 4.49
N LYS A 72 -10.56 0.19 4.38
CA LYS A 72 -11.45 1.33 4.28
C LYS A 72 -12.27 1.32 2.98
N MET A 73 -11.66 0.96 1.85
CA MET A 73 -12.36 0.88 0.55
C MET A 73 -13.46 -0.19 0.58
N MET A 74 -13.18 -1.34 1.18
CA MET A 74 -14.14 -2.44 1.26
C MET A 74 -15.27 -2.22 2.30
N GLY A 75 -15.31 -1.05 2.95
CA GLY A 75 -16.37 -0.70 3.89
C GLY A 75 -16.34 -1.49 5.21
N ALA A 76 -15.21 -2.11 5.54
CA ALA A 76 -15.07 -2.90 6.78
C ALA A 76 -15.24 -2.04 8.05
N GLU A 77 -15.06 -0.72 7.94
CA GLU A 77 -15.25 0.26 9.02
C GLU A 77 -16.58 1.01 8.83
N SER A 78 -17.72 0.34 9.02
CA SER A 78 -19.08 0.93 8.97
C SER A 78 -19.44 1.84 10.17
N SER A 79 -18.46 2.23 10.98
CA SER A 79 -18.63 3.01 12.21
C SER A 79 -18.42 4.50 11.95
N LYS A 80 -19.43 5.15 11.36
CA LYS A 80 -19.89 6.58 11.46
C LYS A 80 -18.95 7.77 11.79
N GLN A 81 -17.65 7.64 12.05
CA GLN A 81 -16.76 8.69 12.53
C GLN A 81 -15.29 8.35 12.21
N SER A 82 -14.88 8.38 10.95
CA SER A 82 -13.45 8.50 10.58
C SER A 82 -13.34 9.00 9.13
N PRO A 83 -12.33 9.81 8.81
CA PRO A 83 -12.29 10.56 7.56
C PRO A 83 -12.29 9.59 6.38
N ASP A 84 -13.25 9.84 5.48
CA ASP A 84 -13.40 9.26 4.15
C ASP A 84 -12.02 9.01 3.53
N ILE A 85 -11.81 7.85 2.89
CA ILE A 85 -10.64 7.72 2.00
C ILE A 85 -10.77 8.87 1.02
N LYS A 86 -9.73 9.70 0.96
CA LYS A 86 -9.75 10.86 0.09
C LYS A 86 -9.98 10.39 -1.35
N PRO A 87 -10.96 10.96 -2.07
CA PRO A 87 -11.30 10.53 -3.42
C PRO A 87 -10.10 10.54 -4.38
N GLU A 88 -9.09 11.36 -4.10
CA GLU A 88 -7.83 11.44 -4.82
C GLU A 88 -7.01 10.16 -4.75
N VAL A 89 -6.96 9.50 -3.59
CA VAL A 89 -6.25 8.22 -3.42
C VAL A 89 -6.93 7.14 -4.25
N MET A 90 -8.27 7.10 -4.24
CA MET A 90 -9.05 6.19 -5.08
C MET A 90 -8.80 6.44 -6.57
N ARG A 91 -8.74 7.72 -6.99
CA ARG A 91 -8.42 8.11 -8.37
C ARG A 91 -7.01 7.71 -8.81
N TYR A 92 -6.04 7.64 -7.89
CA TYR A 92 -4.68 7.22 -8.22
C TYR A 92 -4.48 5.70 -8.19
N ALA A 93 -5.32 4.97 -7.43
CA ALA A 93 -5.20 3.53 -7.27
C ALA A 93 -6.02 2.70 -8.29
N LEU A 94 -6.99 3.31 -8.98
CA LEU A 94 -7.92 2.69 -9.93
C LEU A 94 -7.76 3.29 -11.33
#